data_AF-A0A2P6TB27-F1
#
_entry.id   AF-A0A2P6TB27-F1
#
_cell.length_a   1.000
_cell.length_b   1.000
_cell.length_c   1.000
_cell.angle_alpha   90.00
_cell.angle_beta   90.00
_cell.angle_gamma   90.00
#
_symmetry.space_group_name_H-M   'P 1'
#
loop_
_entity.id
_entity.type
_entity.pdbx_description
1 polymer ?
#
loop_
_entity_poly.entity_id
_entity_poly.type
_entity_poly.pdbx_seq_one_letter_code
_entity_poly.pdbx_strand_id
1 'polypeptide(L)'
;MYWGCIGMGAAALLTTMVCTARFIISFFPSLEREAEQRRWQLPWVAVTLYDPLLQPVRRRLFGQNQEGDLDYAAVALLAVICSLLETLVGKDGMLNDYIPDFALLQALQWLILFMHGQLLPAWVLVVLRWGRQI
;
A
#
# COMPACT_ATOMS: atom_id res chain seq x y z
N MET A 1 6.15 -21.32 -12.85
CA MET A 1 6.76 -19.98 -12.61
C MET A 1 5.94 -18.84 -13.20
N TYR A 2 5.52 -18.90 -14.48
CA TYR A 2 4.72 -17.86 -15.14
C TYR A 2 3.47 -17.40 -14.35
N TRP A 3 2.61 -18.34 -13.95
CA TRP A 3 1.41 -18.06 -13.14
C TRP A 3 1.72 -17.46 -11.76
N GLY A 4 2.87 -17.80 -11.17
CA GLY A 4 3.30 -17.23 -9.90
C GLY A 4 3.67 -15.76 -10.02
N CYS A 5 4.31 -15.37 -11.13
CA CYS A 5 4.67 -13.98 -11.40
C CYS A 5 3.43 -13.11 -11.69
N ILE A 6 2.46 -13.66 -12.44
CA ILE A 6 1.15 -13.01 -12.64
C ILE A 6 0.42 -12.85 -11.30
N GLY A 7 0.38 -13.90 -10.49
CA GLY A 7 -0.24 -13.85 -9.16
C GLY A 7 0.41 -12.80 -8.26
N MET A 8 1.74 -12.70 -8.27
CA MET A 8 2.50 -11.68 -7.54
C MET A 8 2.17 -10.27 -8.02
N GLY A 9 2.14 -10.03 -9.35
CA GLY A 9 1.75 -8.73 -9.91
C GLY A 9 0.32 -8.34 -9.54
N ALA A 10 -0.62 -9.28 -9.65
CA ALA A 10 -2.01 -9.05 -9.26
C ALA A 10 -2.14 -8.75 -7.76
N ALA A 11 -1.45 -9.49 -6.89
CA ALA A 11 -1.43 -9.26 -5.45
C ALA A 11 -0.81 -7.91 -5.07
N ALA A 12 0.28 -7.52 -5.75
CA ALA A 12 0.91 -6.22 -5.54
C ALA A 12 -0.01 -5.07 -5.97
N LEU A 13 -0.67 -5.20 -7.12
CA LEU A 13 -1.64 -4.21 -7.60
C LEU A 13 -2.84 -4.07 -6.66
N LEU A 14 -3.45 -5.19 -6.25
CA LEU A 14 -4.58 -5.19 -5.33
C LEU A 14 -4.20 -4.58 -3.98
N THR A 15 -3.06 -4.98 -3.43
CA THR A 15 -2.61 -4.43 -2.15
C THR A 15 -2.29 -2.94 -2.26
N THR A 16 -1.72 -2.51 -3.40
CA THR A 16 -1.52 -1.08 -3.69
C THR A 16 -2.83 -0.32 -3.67
N MET A 17 -3.84 -0.80 -4.40
CA MET A 17 -5.16 -0.18 -4.42
C MET A 17 -5.80 -0.10 -3.03
N VAL A 18 -5.70 -1.18 -2.24
CA VAL A 18 -6.25 -1.20 -0.87
C VAL A 18 -5.53 -0.22 0.04
N CYS A 19 -4.19 -0.21 0.05
CA CYS A 19 -3.40 0.69 0.90
C CYS A 19 -3.63 2.15 0.51
N THR A 20 -3.61 2.47 -0.79
CA THR A 20 -3.88 3.81 -1.30
C THR A 20 -5.30 4.25 -0.98
N ALA A 21 -6.31 3.38 -1.14
CA ALA A 21 -7.69 3.69 -0.78
C ALA A 21 -7.86 3.94 0.72
N ARG A 22 -7.26 3.11 1.58
CA ARG A 22 -7.32 3.28 3.04
C ARG A 22 -6.64 4.59 3.48
N PHE A 23 -5.51 4.93 2.86
CA PHE A 23 -4.83 6.21 3.08
C PHE A 23 -5.71 7.39 2.65
N ILE A 24 -6.33 7.35 1.47
CA ILE A 24 -7.23 8.42 1.00
C ILE A 24 -8.44 8.56 1.94
N ILE A 25 -9.01 7.44 2.42
CA ILE A 25 -10.14 7.47 3.35
C ILE A 25 -9.77 8.13 4.68
N SER A 26 -8.51 7.99 5.14
CA SER A 26 -8.04 8.66 6.37
C SER A 26 -8.05 10.19 6.31
N PHE A 27 -8.20 10.80 5.12
CA PHE A 27 -8.40 12.26 5.00
C PHE A 27 -9.84 12.69 5.35
N PHE A 28 -10.80 11.76 5.34
CA PHE A 28 -12.22 12.05 5.51
C PHE A 28 -12.77 11.33 6.76
N PRO A 29 -12.84 12.01 7.92
CA PRO A 29 -13.28 11.40 9.18
C PRO A 29 -14.69 10.80 9.11
N SER A 30 -15.57 11.37 8.28
CA SER A 30 -16.92 10.85 8.04
C SER A 30 -16.90 9.47 7.35
N LEU A 31 -16.01 9.27 6.38
CA LEU A 31 -15.86 8.00 5.67
C LEU A 31 -15.17 6.95 6.53
N GLU A 32 -14.24 7.35 7.40
CA GLU A 32 -13.59 6.43 8.33
C GLU A 32 -14.58 5.86 9.34
N ARG A 33 -15.45 6.70 9.92
CA ARG A 33 -16.54 6.23 10.78
C ARG A 33 -17.51 5.31 10.05
N GLU A 34 -17.85 5.62 8.80
CA GLU A 34 -18.72 4.76 7.99
C GLU A 34 -18.05 3.41 7.69
N ALA A 35 -16.75 3.41 7.38
CA ALA A 35 -15.97 2.21 7.13
C ALA A 35 -15.91 1.30 8.36
N GLU A 36 -15.75 1.86 9.56
CA GLU A 36 -15.75 1.09 10.81
C GLU A 36 -17.13 0.48 11.12
N GLN A 37 -18.19 1.27 10.95
CA GLN A 37 -19.57 0.82 11.19
C GLN A 37 -19.99 -0.27 10.21
N ARG A 38 -19.55 -0.17 8.95
CA ARG A 38 -19.94 -1.07 7.86
C ARG A 38 -18.82 -2.01 7.44
N ARG A 39 -17.84 -2.27 8.32
CA ARG A 39 -16.61 -3.02 7.98
C ARG A 39 -16.83 -4.37 7.32
N TRP A 40 -17.97 -5.01 7.56
CA TRP A 40 -18.33 -6.32 7.02
C TRP A 40 -19.09 -6.28 5.69
N GLN A 41 -19.43 -5.09 5.20
CA GLN A 41 -20.09 -4.89 3.93
C GLN A 41 -19.06 -4.56 2.85
N LEU A 42 -19.32 -5.01 1.62
CA LEU A 42 -18.56 -4.53 0.47
C LEU A 42 -18.96 -3.06 0.18
N PRO A 43 -18.00 -2.18 -0.16
CA PRO A 43 -16.57 -2.41 -0.40
C PRO A 43 -15.67 -2.28 0.85
N TRP A 44 -16.22 -1.94 2.01
CA TRP A 44 -15.47 -1.64 3.23
C TRP A 44 -14.64 -2.81 3.76
N VAL A 45 -15.08 -4.05 3.57
CA VAL A 45 -14.28 -5.27 3.85
C VAL A 45 -12.93 -5.23 3.14
N ALA A 46 -12.90 -4.85 1.87
CA ALA A 46 -11.66 -4.88 1.08
C ALA A 46 -10.68 -3.81 1.57
N VAL A 47 -11.18 -2.64 1.93
CA VAL A 47 -10.37 -1.51 2.40
C VAL A 47 -9.84 -1.74 3.83
N THR A 48 -10.63 -2.40 4.68
CA THR A 48 -10.28 -2.69 6.08
C THR A 48 -9.56 -4.03 6.25
N LEU A 49 -9.26 -4.73 5.16
CA LEU A 49 -8.66 -6.07 5.18
C LEU A 49 -7.35 -6.13 5.99
N TYR A 50 -6.51 -5.10 5.85
CA TYR A 50 -5.21 -5.03 6.52
C TYR A 50 -5.27 -4.33 7.89
N ASP A 51 -6.40 -3.76 8.29
CA ASP A 51 -6.53 -3.04 9.57
C ASP A 51 -6.09 -3.88 10.79
N PRO A 52 -6.38 -5.19 10.91
CA PRO A 52 -5.90 -5.99 12.05
C PRO A 52 -4.37 -6.04 12.17
N LEU A 53 -3.65 -5.99 11.05
CA LEU A 53 -2.18 -5.96 10.99
C LEU A 53 -1.63 -4.55 11.15
N LEU A 54 -2.35 -3.56 10.63
CA LEU A 54 -1.93 -2.15 10.64
C LEU A 54 -2.21 -1.46 11.98
N GLN A 55 -3.30 -1.77 12.67
CA GLN A 55 -3.66 -1.13 13.95
C GLN A 55 -2.57 -1.20 15.03
N PRO A 56 -1.90 -2.34 15.26
CA PRO A 56 -0.78 -2.41 16.20
C PRO A 56 0.39 -1.51 15.78
N VAL A 57 0.69 -1.46 14.48
CA VAL A 57 1.75 -0.62 13.90
C VAL A 57 1.39 0.86 14.04
N ARG A 58 0.16 1.25 13.70
CA ARG A 58 -0.38 2.60 13.88
C ARG A 58 -0.22 3.09 15.33
N ARG A 59 -0.64 2.27 16.30
CA ARG A 59 -0.61 2.66 17.72
C ARG A 59 0.80 2.67 18.32
N ARG A 60 1.63 1.66 18.02
CA ARG A 60 2.94 1.49 18.66
C ARG A 60 4.06 2.26 17.97
N LEU A 61 4.09 2.29 16.64
CA LEU A 61 5.19 2.89 15.88
C LEU A 61 4.89 4.33 15.48
N PHE A 62 3.64 4.63 15.14
CA PHE A 62 3.23 5.95 14.65
C PHE A 62 2.47 6.79 15.69
N GLY A 63 2.18 6.23 16.88
CA GLY A 63 1.49 6.95 17.95
C GLY A 63 0.06 7.40 17.61
N GLN A 64 -0.54 6.82 16.57
CA GLN A 64 -1.84 7.23 16.04
C GLN A 64 -2.96 6.72 16.94
N ASN A 65 -3.47 7.62 17.77
CA ASN A 65 -4.47 7.31 18.78
C ASN A 65 -5.71 8.20 18.68
N GLN A 66 -5.74 9.17 17.75
CA GLN A 66 -6.84 10.13 17.60
C GLN A 66 -7.56 9.96 16.25
N GLU A 67 -8.88 10.22 16.25
CA GLU A 67 -9.67 10.32 15.02
C GLU A 67 -9.12 11.45 14.12
N GLY A 68 -8.91 11.16 12.84
CA GLY A 68 -8.38 12.12 11.85
C GLY A 68 -6.86 12.10 11.67
N ASP A 69 -6.14 11.19 12.32
CA ASP A 69 -4.75 10.88 11.98
C ASP A 69 -4.67 10.16 10.62
N LEU A 70 -3.78 10.63 9.74
CA LEU A 70 -3.57 10.00 8.42
C LEU A 70 -3.04 8.59 8.60
N ASP A 71 -3.43 7.63 7.78
CA ASP A 71 -2.95 6.25 7.92
C ASP A 71 -1.48 6.07 7.46
N TYR A 72 -0.51 6.38 8.33
CA TYR A 72 0.92 6.22 8.04
C TYR A 72 1.31 4.74 7.93
N ALA A 73 0.57 3.84 8.60
CA ALA A 73 0.85 2.41 8.53
C ALA A 73 0.50 1.82 7.16
N ALA A 74 -0.59 2.28 6.52
CA ALA A 74 -0.92 1.89 5.15
C ALA A 74 0.13 2.38 4.15
N VAL A 75 0.65 3.60 4.32
CA VAL A 75 1.75 4.13 3.49
C VAL A 75 3.04 3.33 3.71
N ALA A 76 3.36 3.00 4.96
CA ALA A 76 4.52 2.18 5.29
C ALA A 76 4.40 0.76 4.72
N LEU A 77 3.23 0.13 4.79
CA LEU A 77 2.99 -1.18 4.18
C LEU A 77 3.14 -1.12 2.66
N LEU A 78 2.60 -0.07 2.02
CA LEU A 78 2.79 0.16 0.59
C LEU A 78 4.27 0.28 0.23
N ALA A 79 5.05 1.03 1.01
CA ALA A 79 6.50 1.16 0.82
C ALA A 79 7.21 -0.20 0.91
N VAL A 80 6.89 -1.01 1.93
CA VAL A 80 7.47 -2.35 2.10
C VAL A 80 7.17 -3.26 0.90
N ILE A 81 5.92 -3.27 0.43
CA ILE A 81 5.53 -4.10 -0.72
C ILE A 81 6.20 -3.61 -2.00
N CYS A 82 6.32 -2.29 -2.17
CA CYS A 82 7.04 -1.69 -3.28
C CYS A 82 8.51 -2.13 -3.30
N SER A 83 9.21 -2.04 -2.16
CA SER A 83 10.59 -2.49 -2.02
C SER A 83 10.75 -4.01 -2.21
N LEU A 84 9.81 -4.82 -1.72
CA LEU A 84 9.82 -6.27 -1.95
C LEU A 84 9.67 -6.59 -3.43
N LEU A 85 8.72 -5.97 -4.13
CA LEU A 85 8.51 -6.20 -5.55
C LEU A 85 9.73 -5.74 -6.36
N GLU A 86 10.33 -4.60 -6.02
CA GLU A 86 11.56 -4.12 -6.65
C GLU A 86 12.75 -5.06 -6.45
N THR A 87 12.91 -5.62 -5.24
CA THR A 87 13.98 -6.60 -4.96
C THR A 87 13.78 -7.88 -5.76
N LEU A 88 12.54 -8.29 -6.01
CA LEU A 88 12.22 -9.51 -6.73
C LEU A 88 12.31 -9.34 -8.25
N VAL A 89 11.75 -8.26 -8.81
CA VAL A 89 11.55 -8.09 -10.26
C VAL A 89 11.89 -6.70 -10.79
N GLY A 90 12.59 -5.88 -10.00
CA GLY A 90 13.15 -4.60 -10.41
C GLY A 90 14.30 -4.74 -11.41
N LYS A 91 15.04 -3.65 -11.66
CA LYS A 91 16.12 -3.62 -12.66
C LYS A 91 17.15 -4.75 -12.47
N ASP A 92 17.52 -5.01 -11.22
CA ASP A 92 18.46 -6.05 -10.81
C ASP A 92 17.77 -7.13 -9.94
N GLY A 93 16.48 -7.37 -10.20
CA GLY A 93 15.62 -8.24 -9.41
C GLY A 93 16.06 -9.71 -9.43
N MET A 94 15.96 -10.39 -8.28
CA MET A 94 16.38 -11.78 -8.10
C MET A 94 15.69 -12.79 -9.03
N LEU A 95 14.48 -12.47 -9.51
CA LEU A 95 13.67 -13.34 -10.35
C LEU A 95 13.79 -13.03 -11.84
N ASN A 96 14.56 -12.01 -12.25
CA ASN A 96 14.64 -11.56 -13.64
C ASN A 96 15.08 -12.68 -14.58
N ASP A 97 16.09 -13.46 -14.20
CA ASP A 97 16.60 -14.58 -14.99
C ASP A 97 15.64 -15.77 -15.08
N TYR A 98 14.63 -15.81 -14.19
CA TYR A 98 13.64 -16.88 -14.11
C TYR A 98 12.30 -16.51 -14.77
N ILE A 99 12.15 -15.28 -15.24
CA ILE A 99 10.94 -14.81 -15.93
C ILE A 99 11.17 -14.99 -17.44
N PRO A 100 10.54 -16.00 -18.08
CA PRO A 100 10.81 -16.33 -19.48
C PRO A 100 10.17 -15.35 -20.47
N ASP A 101 9.24 -14.51 -20.01
CA ASP A 101 8.46 -13.58 -20.84
C ASP A 101 8.86 -12.13 -20.54
N PHE A 102 9.51 -11.51 -21.51
CA PHE A 102 9.94 -10.12 -21.43
C PHE A 102 8.75 -9.16 -21.23
N ALA A 103 7.59 -9.44 -21.82
CA ALA A 103 6.42 -8.58 -21.69
C ALA A 103 5.89 -8.59 -20.25
N LEU A 104 5.87 -9.76 -19.60
CA LEU A 104 5.47 -9.90 -18.20
C LEU A 104 6.47 -9.19 -17.27
N LEU A 105 7.77 -9.36 -17.50
CA LEU A 105 8.81 -8.67 -16.73
C LEU A 105 8.64 -7.14 -16.83
N GLN A 106 8.43 -6.64 -18.06
CA GLN A 106 8.22 -5.22 -18.30
C GLN A 106 6.95 -4.71 -17.63
N ALA A 107 5.84 -5.47 -17.65
CA ALA A 107 4.61 -5.12 -16.97
C ALA A 107 4.80 -5.02 -15.44
N LEU A 108 5.56 -5.94 -14.84
CA LEU A 108 5.89 -5.90 -13.41
C LEU A 108 6.78 -4.70 -13.06
N GLN A 109 7.73 -4.34 -13.92
CA GLN A 109 8.56 -3.15 -13.74
C GLN A 109 7.75 -1.85 -13.86
N TRP A 110 6.79 -1.80 -14.79
CA TRP A 110 5.83 -0.69 -14.87
C TRP A 110 4.94 -0.60 -13.63
N LEU A 111 4.54 -1.74 -13.07
CA LEU A 111 3.81 -1.77 -11.82
C LEU A 111 4.64 -1.17 -10.67
N ILE A 112 5.94 -1.50 -10.58
CA ILE A 112 6.85 -0.89 -9.59
C ILE A 112 6.90 0.63 -9.75
N LEU A 113 7.05 1.14 -10.98
CA LEU A 113 7.04 2.58 -11.26
C LEU A 113 5.71 3.24 -10.85
N PHE A 114 4.59 2.58 -11.13
CA PHE A 114 3.27 3.04 -10.73
C PHE A 114 3.14 3.10 -9.20
N MET A 115 3.58 2.05 -8.49
CA MET A 115 3.57 2.00 -7.02
C MET A 115 4.41 3.13 -6.41
N HIS A 116 5.63 3.37 -6.94
CA HIS A 116 6.46 4.51 -6.55
C HIS A 116 5.78 5.85 -6.81
N GLY A 117 5.11 5.99 -7.96
CA GLY A 117 4.36 7.18 -8.33
C GLY A 117 3.20 7.50 -7.38
N GLN A 118 2.56 6.47 -6.78
CA GLN A 118 1.53 6.66 -5.76
C GLN A 118 2.12 6.90 -4.36
N LEU A 119 3.23 6.24 -4.04
CA LEU A 119 3.88 6.34 -2.74
C LEU A 119 4.46 7.75 -2.51
N LEU A 120 5.05 8.36 -3.54
CA LEU A 120 5.69 9.68 -3.44
C LEU A 120 4.73 10.77 -2.93
N PRO A 121 3.55 11.01 -3.53
CA PRO A 121 2.58 11.99 -3.02
C PRO A 121 2.11 11.67 -1.60
N ALA A 122 1.85 10.39 -1.30
CA ALA A 122 1.43 9.97 0.02
C ALA A 122 2.51 10.31 1.06
N TRP A 123 3.78 9.99 0.76
CA TRP A 123 4.91 10.29 1.64
C TRP A 123 5.14 11.78 1.82
N VAL A 124 5.03 12.59 0.76
CA VAL A 124 5.12 14.06 0.86
C VAL A 124 4.06 14.60 1.81
N LEU A 125 2.82 14.12 1.74
CA LEU A 125 1.75 14.53 2.66
C LEU A 125 2.04 14.11 4.11
N VAL A 126 2.59 12.91 4.32
CA VAL A 126 3.04 12.45 5.65
C VAL A 126 4.12 13.39 6.22
N VAL A 127 5.16 13.67 5.45
CA VAL A 127 6.29 14.52 5.88
C VAL A 127 5.84 15.95 6.17
N LEU A 128 5.02 16.55 5.29
CA LEU A 128 4.51 17.91 5.48
C LEU A 128 3.60 18.03 6.71
N ARG A 129 2.77 17.02 7.00
CA ARG A 129 1.93 17.01 8.20
C ARG A 129 2.76 16.85 9.47
N TRP A 130 3.78 15.98 9.45
CA TRP A 130 4.70 15.81 10.57
C TRP A 130 5.47 17.11 10.86
N GLY A 131 5.98 17.77 9.83
CA GLY A 131 6.73 19.04 9.97
C GLY A 131 5.90 20.22 10.51
N ARG A 132 4.56 20.13 10.47
CA ARG A 132 3.66 21.15 11.03
C ARG A 132 3.36 20.94 12.53
N GLN A 133 3.68 19.76 13.08
CA GLN A 133 3.46 19.43 14.49
C GLN A 133 4.69 19.67 15.39
N ILE A 134 5.84 20.02 14.78
CA ILE A 134 7.07 20.48 15.43
C ILE A 134 7.06 22.01 15.47
#